data_AF-A0A0N4U534-F1
#
_entry.id   AF-A0A0N4U534-F1
#
_cell.length_a   1.000
_cell.length_b   1.000
_cell.length_c   1.000
_cell.angle_alpha   90.00
_cell.angle_beta   90.00
_cell.angle_gamma   90.00
#
_symmetry.space_group_name_H-M   'P 1'
#
loop_
_entity.id
_entity.type
_entity.pdbx_description
1 polymer ?
#
loop_
_entity_poly.entity_id
_entity_poly.type
_entity_poly.pdbx_seq_one_letter_code
_entity_poly.pdbx_strand_id
1 'polypeptide(L)'
;MRAIVSDLQRAVFQADDERVVAVANIIRIGTKKKKKPTFICLAVTTDQPISVRLYFVKNEKEDLFKKKEQFNLRNVKIVDGINPRKYLPEFELIIGERLYRLCASSPEEKDAFIKQMYKFSSKYLPVQKPDFVNVPIPVDTPHVTVTVSEVDDDAEENLADYQVFFAFNLFYQ
;
A
#
# COMPACT_ATOMS: atom_id res chain seq x y z
N MET A 1 -9.05 5.07 13.09
CA MET A 1 -7.87 4.26 12.67
C MET A 1 -6.66 4.37 13.60
N ARG A 2 -6.25 5.55 14.12
CA ARG A 2 -5.03 5.63 14.95
C ARG A 2 -5.07 4.78 16.23
N ALA A 3 -6.20 4.74 16.94
CA ALA A 3 -6.35 3.95 18.17
C ALA A 3 -6.10 2.45 17.93
N ILE A 4 -6.74 1.87 16.91
CA ILE A 4 -6.56 0.44 16.61
C ILE A 4 -5.12 0.09 16.20
N VAL A 5 -4.41 1.00 15.53
CA VAL A 5 -2.98 0.80 15.21
C VAL A 5 -2.15 0.73 16.50
N SER A 6 -2.36 1.65 17.45
CA SER A 6 -1.66 1.62 18.74
C SER A 6 -2.02 0.40 19.59
N ASP A 7 -3.29 -0.03 19.56
CA ASP A 7 -3.75 -1.20 20.31
C ASP A 7 -3.13 -2.49 19.75
N LEU A 8 -3.16 -2.66 18.43
CA LEU A 8 -2.50 -3.79 17.78
C LEU A 8 -0.98 -3.77 18.02
N GLN A 9 -0.34 -2.60 17.89
CA GLN A 9 1.09 -2.43 18.14
C GLN A 9 1.46 -2.97 19.53
N ARG A 10 0.79 -2.48 20.57
CA ARG A 10 1.04 -2.88 21.97
C ARG A 10 0.66 -4.33 22.23
N ALA A 11 -0.45 -4.81 21.66
CA ALA A 11 -1.00 -6.11 22.00
C ALA A 11 -0.26 -7.29 21.35
N VAL A 12 0.21 -7.16 20.10
CA VAL A 12 0.74 -8.31 19.34
C VAL A 12 1.99 -8.04 18.51
N PHE A 13 2.49 -6.80 18.40
CA PHE A 13 3.68 -6.51 17.58
C PHE A 13 4.89 -6.04 18.40
N GLN A 14 4.66 -5.33 19.51
CA GLN A 14 5.73 -4.78 20.33
C GLN A 14 6.61 -5.86 20.98
N ALA A 15 6.02 -6.97 21.42
CA ALA A 15 6.77 -8.08 22.02
C ALA A 15 7.59 -8.90 20.99
N ASP A 16 7.31 -8.73 19.69
CA ASP A 16 7.96 -9.44 18.59
C ASP A 16 9.00 -8.55 17.88
N ASP A 17 9.35 -7.39 18.46
CA ASP A 17 10.24 -6.39 17.86
C ASP A 17 9.78 -5.98 16.45
N GLU A 18 8.47 -5.80 16.28
CA GLU A 18 7.85 -5.37 15.03
C GLU A 18 7.10 -4.05 15.20
N ARG A 19 7.16 -3.21 14.16
CA ARG A 19 6.36 -2.00 14.02
C ARG A 19 5.27 -2.20 12.99
N VAL A 20 4.02 -1.93 13.38
CA VAL A 20 2.87 -1.88 12.47
C VAL A 20 2.96 -0.63 11.60
N VAL A 21 2.85 -0.81 10.30
CA VAL A 21 2.95 0.29 9.31
C VAL A 21 1.65 0.53 8.56
N ALA A 22 0.78 -0.48 8.47
CA ALA A 22 -0.56 -0.35 7.92
C ALA A 22 -1.52 -1.36 8.55
N VAL A 23 -2.78 -0.96 8.70
CA VAL A 23 -3.88 -1.81 9.18
C VAL A 23 -5.11 -1.53 8.33
N ALA A 24 -5.82 -2.58 7.94
CA ALA A 24 -7.19 -2.47 7.43
C ALA A 24 -8.11 -3.44 8.16
N ASN A 25 -9.30 -2.97 8.54
CA ASN A 25 -10.38 -3.83 9.03
C ASN A 25 -11.03 -4.53 7.84
N ILE A 26 -11.05 -5.86 7.84
CA ILE A 26 -11.46 -6.65 6.69
C ILE A 26 -12.49 -7.73 7.02
N ILE A 27 -13.31 -8.03 6.02
CA ILE A 27 -14.13 -9.24 5.95
C ILE A 27 -13.54 -10.13 4.84
N ARG A 28 -13.37 -11.42 5.14
CA ARG A 28 -13.03 -12.41 4.12
C ARG A 28 -14.29 -12.84 3.36
N ILE A 29 -14.35 -12.51 2.08
CA ILE A 29 -15.47 -12.81 1.20
C ILE A 29 -15.58 -14.34 1.02
N GLY A 30 -16.79 -14.88 1.11
CA GLY A 30 -17.07 -16.31 0.96
C GLY A 30 -16.99 -17.14 2.25
N THR A 31 -16.59 -16.55 3.38
CA THR A 31 -16.62 -17.26 4.67
C THR A 31 -18.02 -17.26 5.29
N LYS A 32 -18.57 -18.45 5.61
CA LYS A 32 -19.91 -18.61 6.23
C LYS A 32 -19.95 -18.32 7.74
N LYS A 33 -18.79 -18.12 8.39
CA LYS A 33 -18.69 -17.95 9.85
C LYS A 33 -18.99 -16.51 10.26
N LYS A 34 -19.58 -16.33 11.45
CA LYS A 34 -19.85 -15.00 12.05
C LYS A 34 -18.62 -14.10 11.93
N LYS A 35 -18.86 -12.86 11.47
CA LYS A 35 -17.87 -11.84 11.14
C LYS A 35 -17.24 -11.24 12.41
N LYS A 36 -16.41 -12.01 13.14
CA LYS A 36 -15.54 -11.40 14.14
C LYS A 36 -14.63 -10.38 13.44
N PRO A 37 -14.37 -9.20 14.04
CA PRO A 37 -13.44 -8.22 13.48
C PRO A 37 -12.11 -8.89 13.18
N THR A 38 -11.70 -8.78 11.92
CA THR A 38 -10.43 -9.31 11.43
C THR A 38 -9.67 -8.13 10.85
N PHE A 39 -8.41 -8.01 11.22
CA PHE A 39 -7.51 -7.01 10.70
C PHE A 39 -6.50 -7.69 9.79
N ILE A 40 -6.19 -7.06 8.67
CA ILE A 40 -4.96 -7.33 7.94
C ILE A 40 -3.94 -6.26 8.34
N CYS A 41 -2.75 -6.68 8.73
CA CYS A 41 -1.69 -5.80 9.21
C CYS A 41 -0.45 -6.00 8.36
N LEU A 42 0.21 -4.91 8.00
CA LEU A 42 1.57 -4.90 7.47
C LEU A 42 2.49 -4.44 8.59
N ALA A 43 3.52 -5.23 8.88
CA ALA A 43 4.50 -4.91 9.91
C ALA A 43 5.92 -5.14 9.39
N VAL A 44 6.86 -4.41 9.99
CA VAL A 44 8.29 -4.48 9.70
C VAL A 44 9.05 -4.66 11.00
N THR A 45 10.11 -5.48 11.02
CA THR A 45 10.98 -5.58 12.21
C THR A 45 11.63 -4.23 12.54
N THR A 46 11.81 -3.96 13.83
CA THR A 46 12.53 -2.77 14.31
C THR A 46 14.03 -2.95 14.20
N ASP A 47 14.50 -4.19 14.33
CA ASP A 47 15.91 -4.54 14.33
C ASP A 47 16.30 -5.38 13.10
N GLN A 48 17.62 -5.46 12.87
CA GLN A 48 18.16 -6.28 11.80
C GLN A 48 18.19 -7.76 12.19
N PRO A 49 17.94 -8.68 11.25
CA PRO A 49 17.66 -8.46 9.82
C PRO A 49 16.25 -7.91 9.56
N ILE A 50 16.13 -6.96 8.63
CA ILE A 50 14.83 -6.38 8.28
C ILE A 50 13.92 -7.41 7.61
N SER A 51 12.73 -7.61 8.17
CA SER A 51 11.69 -8.47 7.60
C SER A 51 10.37 -7.71 7.52
N VAL A 52 9.69 -7.80 6.37
CA VAL A 52 8.34 -7.25 6.19
C VAL A 52 7.35 -8.39 6.08
N ARG A 53 6.29 -8.34 6.89
CA ARG A 53 5.31 -9.42 7.03
C ARG A 53 3.88 -8.91 7.00
N LEU A 54 3.01 -9.73 6.44
CA LEU A 54 1.56 -9.58 6.50
C LEU A 54 0.99 -10.49 7.58
N TYR A 55 0.03 -9.98 8.33
CA TYR A 55 -0.66 -10.73 9.37
C TYR A 55 -2.16 -10.60 9.22
N PHE A 56 -2.87 -11.72 9.42
CA PHE A 56 -4.28 -11.65 9.77
C PHE A 56 -4.42 -11.75 11.28
N VAL A 57 -4.92 -10.69 11.89
CA VAL A 57 -5.13 -10.59 13.34
C VAL A 57 -6.62 -10.63 13.61
N LYS A 58 -7.07 -11.49 14.52
CA LYS A 58 -8.46 -11.51 14.97
C LYS A 58 -8.58 -10.86 16.34
N ASN A 59 -9.64 -10.10 16.51
CA ASN A 59 -10.12 -9.70 17.83
C ASN A 59 -10.91 -10.89 18.43
N GLU A 60 -10.42 -11.47 19.53
CA GLU A 60 -11.06 -12.62 20.18
C GLU A 60 -12.12 -12.21 21.19
N LYS A 61 -11.80 -11.18 21.98
CA LYS A 61 -12.60 -10.49 23.01
C LYS A 61 -12.15 -9.03 23.05
N GLU A 62 -12.92 -8.15 23.68
CA GLU A 62 -12.53 -6.73 23.87
C GLU A 62 -11.05 -6.60 24.26
N ASP A 63 -10.32 -5.86 23.43
CA ASP A 63 -8.87 -5.60 23.50
C ASP A 63 -7.93 -6.81 23.52
N LEU A 64 -8.42 -8.01 23.24
CA LEU A 64 -7.61 -9.23 23.11
C LEU A 64 -7.44 -9.64 21.64
N PHE A 65 -6.27 -9.35 21.11
CA PHE A 65 -5.90 -9.63 19.72
C PHE A 65 -5.03 -10.88 19.59
N LYS A 66 -5.18 -11.62 18.48
CA LYS A 66 -4.35 -12.81 18.19
C LYS A 66 -3.99 -12.89 16.70
N LYS A 67 -2.68 -13.00 16.41
CA LYS A 67 -2.16 -13.35 15.08
C LYS A 67 -2.67 -14.75 14.70
N LYS A 68 -3.38 -14.88 13.57
CA LYS A 68 -3.98 -16.14 13.08
C LYS A 68 -3.20 -16.74 11.91
N GLU A 69 -2.77 -15.88 11.00
CA GLU A 69 -1.96 -16.25 9.85
C GLU A 69 -0.88 -15.17 9.69
N GLN A 70 0.30 -15.60 9.26
CA GLN A 70 1.44 -14.73 8.98
C GLN A 70 2.06 -15.13 7.64
N PHE A 71 2.51 -14.14 6.88
CA PHE A 71 3.16 -14.34 5.59
C PHE A 71 4.33 -13.38 5.46
N ASN A 72 5.43 -13.84 4.88
CA ASN A 72 6.46 -12.91 4.41
C ASN A 72 5.89 -12.10 3.24
N LEU A 73 6.17 -10.79 3.17
CA LEU A 73 5.72 -9.95 2.07
C LEU A 73 6.20 -10.48 0.70
N ARG A 74 7.38 -11.13 0.67
CA ARG A 74 7.93 -11.79 -0.54
C ARG A 74 7.03 -12.91 -1.08
N ASN A 75 6.15 -13.49 -0.25
CA ASN A 75 5.24 -14.56 -0.69
C ASN A 75 3.96 -14.02 -1.35
N VAL A 76 3.74 -12.70 -1.33
CA VAL A 76 2.61 -12.07 -2.03
C VAL A 76 2.96 -11.96 -3.51
N LYS A 77 2.20 -12.65 -4.36
CA LYS A 77 2.38 -12.64 -5.82
C LYS A 77 1.60 -11.51 -6.48
N ILE A 78 0.33 -11.34 -6.11
CA ILE A 78 -0.56 -10.35 -6.72
C ILE A 78 -1.32 -9.58 -5.62
N VAL A 79 -1.42 -8.26 -5.80
CA VAL A 79 -2.32 -7.35 -5.09
C VAL A 79 -3.26 -6.74 -6.11
N ASP A 80 -4.51 -7.19 -6.14
CA ASP A 80 -5.50 -6.77 -7.13
C ASP A 80 -6.58 -5.88 -6.49
N GLY A 81 -6.69 -4.64 -6.94
CA GLY A 81 -7.73 -3.67 -6.54
C GLY A 81 -9.11 -3.93 -7.17
N ILE A 82 -9.26 -5.01 -7.94
CA ILE A 82 -10.43 -5.52 -8.66
C ILE A 82 -10.92 -4.63 -9.80
N ASN A 83 -11.12 -3.34 -9.55
CA ASN A 83 -11.61 -2.41 -10.56
C ASN A 83 -11.06 -1.00 -10.34
N PRO A 84 -10.16 -0.49 -11.21
CA PRO A 84 -9.56 0.83 -11.03
C PRO A 84 -10.53 1.97 -11.34
N ARG A 85 -11.69 1.68 -11.95
CA ARG A 85 -12.72 2.66 -12.31
C ARG A 85 -13.84 2.78 -11.27
N LYS A 86 -13.90 1.88 -10.29
CA LYS A 86 -14.94 1.88 -9.26
C LYS A 86 -14.33 2.03 -7.87
N TYR A 87 -14.93 2.91 -7.09
CA TYR A 87 -14.48 3.18 -5.72
C TYR A 87 -15.06 2.15 -4.74
N LEU A 88 -14.45 0.95 -4.75
CA LEU A 88 -14.92 -0.24 -4.03
C LEU A 88 -13.98 -0.64 -2.88
N PRO A 89 -14.48 -1.16 -1.75
CA PRO A 89 -13.64 -1.63 -0.65
C PRO A 89 -13.05 -3.04 -0.86
N GLU A 90 -13.48 -3.77 -1.90
CA GLU A 90 -12.98 -5.11 -2.20
C GLU A 90 -11.60 -5.10 -2.87
N PHE A 91 -10.80 -6.10 -2.54
CA PHE A 91 -9.50 -6.39 -3.15
C PHE A 91 -9.15 -7.87 -3.01
N GLU A 92 -8.24 -8.35 -3.84
CA GLU A 92 -7.75 -9.72 -3.79
C GLU A 92 -6.23 -9.76 -3.55
N LEU A 93 -5.77 -10.74 -2.77
CA LEU A 93 -4.36 -11.05 -2.59
C LEU A 93 -4.11 -12.49 -3.01
N ILE A 94 -3.10 -12.72 -3.85
CA ILE A 94 -2.56 -14.06 -4.09
C ILE A 94 -1.28 -14.20 -3.27
N ILE A 95 -1.30 -15.08 -2.27
CA ILE A 95 -0.14 -15.35 -1.40
C ILE A 95 0.26 -16.81 -1.56
N GLY A 96 1.43 -17.06 -2.13
CA GLY A 96 1.86 -18.40 -2.54
C GLY A 96 0.91 -18.97 -3.59
N GLU A 97 0.09 -19.95 -3.19
CA GLU A 97 -0.92 -20.61 -4.04
C GLU A 97 -2.36 -20.30 -3.61
N ARG A 98 -2.53 -19.45 -2.58
CA ARG A 98 -3.85 -19.16 -1.99
C ARG A 98 -4.36 -17.80 -2.43
N LEU A 99 -5.62 -17.78 -2.89
CA LEU A 99 -6.38 -16.57 -3.17
C LEU A 99 -7.14 -16.12 -1.92
N TYR A 100 -6.94 -14.86 -1.52
CA TYR A 100 -7.66 -14.19 -0.44
C TYR A 100 -8.53 -13.08 -1.03
N ARG A 101 -9.86 -13.26 -0.99
CA ARG A 101 -10.83 -12.22 -1.35
C ARG A 101 -11.23 -11.43 -0.11
N LEU A 102 -10.90 -10.15 -0.09
CA LEU A 102 -11.02 -9.28 1.08
C LEU A 102 -11.91 -8.08 0.77
N CYS A 103 -12.64 -7.61 1.77
CA CYS A 103 -13.42 -6.38 1.73
C CYS A 103 -13.01 -5.53 2.93
N ALA A 104 -12.40 -4.36 2.70
CA ALA A 104 -12.04 -3.41 3.75
C ALA A 104 -13.29 -2.72 4.33
N SER A 105 -13.15 -1.99 5.43
CA SER A 105 -14.29 -1.26 6.00
C SER A 105 -14.71 -0.07 5.14
N SER A 106 -13.79 0.50 4.36
CA SER A 106 -14.06 1.54 3.37
C SER A 106 -13.05 1.47 2.20
N PRO A 107 -13.39 2.04 1.02
CA PRO A 107 -12.44 2.16 -0.09
C PRO A 107 -11.18 2.97 0.27
N GLU A 108 -11.29 4.01 1.11
CA GLU A 108 -10.15 4.80 1.61
C GLU A 108 -9.18 3.92 2.41
N GLU A 109 -9.72 3.05 3.28
CA GLU A 109 -8.90 2.14 4.09
C GLU A 109 -8.19 1.10 3.22
N LYS A 110 -8.88 0.57 2.20
CA LYS A 110 -8.30 -0.31 1.17
C LYS A 110 -7.12 0.38 0.48
N ASP A 111 -7.34 1.57 -0.08
CA ASP A 111 -6.34 2.29 -0.85
C ASP A 111 -5.14 2.69 0.01
N ALA A 112 -5.37 3.13 1.25
CA ALA A 112 -4.31 3.45 2.21
C ALA A 112 -3.45 2.21 2.53
N PHE A 113 -4.08 1.05 2.73
CA PHE A 113 -3.38 -0.20 3.01
C PHE A 113 -2.55 -0.67 1.81
N ILE A 114 -3.14 -0.70 0.61
CA ILE A 114 -2.46 -1.08 -0.63
C ILE A 114 -1.29 -0.13 -0.93
N LYS A 115 -1.45 1.18 -0.72
CA LYS A 115 -0.37 2.16 -0.89
C LYS A 115 0.83 1.86 0.01
N GLN A 116 0.59 1.47 1.27
CA GLN A 116 1.67 1.05 2.16
C GLN A 116 2.30 -0.27 1.73
N MET A 117 1.51 -1.24 1.25
CA MET A 117 2.06 -2.47 0.66
C MET A 117 2.99 -2.15 -0.51
N TYR A 118 2.57 -1.30 -1.45
CA TYR A 118 3.39 -0.89 -2.58
C TYR A 118 4.70 -0.24 -2.11
N LYS A 119 4.61 0.73 -1.19
CA LYS A 119 5.79 1.42 -0.62
C LYS A 119 6.79 0.44 -0.01
N PHE A 120 6.34 -0.50 0.80
CA PHE A 120 7.22 -1.46 1.48
C PHE A 120 7.74 -2.55 0.53
N SER A 121 6.94 -2.99 -0.44
CA SER A 121 7.39 -3.89 -1.51
C SER A 121 8.51 -3.24 -2.32
N SER A 122 8.32 -2.01 -2.81
CA SER A 122 9.35 -1.29 -3.57
C SER A 122 10.62 -1.04 -2.75
N LYS A 123 10.49 -0.82 -1.44
CA LYS A 123 11.65 -0.56 -0.56
C LYS A 123 12.45 -1.81 -0.21
N TYR A 124 11.79 -2.94 0.07
CA TYR A 124 12.44 -4.13 0.66
C TYR A 124 12.47 -5.35 -0.27
N LEU A 125 11.78 -5.31 -1.41
CA LEU A 125 11.73 -6.36 -2.43
C LEU A 125 12.08 -5.79 -3.82
N PRO A 126 13.32 -5.31 -4.04
CA PRO A 126 13.73 -4.77 -5.35
C PRO A 126 13.70 -5.83 -6.46
N VAL A 127 13.79 -7.11 -6.08
CA VAL A 127 13.67 -8.27 -6.96
C VAL A 127 12.42 -9.05 -6.54
N GLN A 128 11.58 -9.40 -7.52
CA GLN A 128 10.33 -10.16 -7.32
C GLN A 128 9.35 -9.47 -6.35
N LYS A 129 9.04 -8.19 -6.61
CA LYS A 129 7.92 -7.52 -5.94
C LYS A 129 6.57 -8.12 -6.38
N PRO A 130 5.50 -8.00 -5.58
CA PRO A 130 4.16 -8.38 -6.01
C PRO A 130 3.71 -7.57 -7.22
N ASP A 131 2.90 -8.18 -8.09
CA ASP A 131 2.20 -7.47 -9.16
C ASP A 131 1.02 -6.69 -8.57
N PHE A 132 1.02 -5.38 -8.76
CA PHE A 132 -0.06 -4.50 -8.33
C PHE A 132 -0.97 -4.24 -9.52
N VAL A 133 -2.17 -4.80 -9.48
CA VAL A 133 -3.16 -4.79 -10.58
C VAL A 133 -4.38 -4.00 -10.15
N ASN A 134 -5.00 -3.23 -11.05
CA ASN A 134 -6.23 -2.48 -10.78
C ASN A 134 -6.16 -1.52 -9.58
N VAL A 135 -4.97 -1.00 -9.26
CA VAL A 135 -4.74 -0.07 -8.15
C VAL A 135 -4.14 1.24 -8.67
N PRO A 136 -4.52 2.41 -8.12
CA PRO A 136 -3.87 3.66 -8.45
C PRO A 136 -2.46 3.67 -7.83
N ILE A 137 -1.46 3.29 -8.61
CA ILE A 137 -0.06 3.38 -8.20
C ILE A 137 0.40 4.82 -8.45
N PRO A 138 1.06 5.48 -7.49
CA PRO A 138 1.74 6.74 -7.78
C PRO A 138 2.73 6.50 -8.93
N VAL A 139 2.48 7.12 -10.08
CA VAL A 139 3.51 7.24 -11.11
C VAL A 139 4.54 8.18 -10.50
N ASP A 140 5.73 7.68 -10.18
CA ASP A 140 6.86 8.53 -9.82
C ASP A 140 7.09 9.46 -11.00
N THR A 141 6.49 10.64 -10.95
CA THR A 141 6.70 11.66 -11.96
C THR A 141 8.07 12.22 -11.63
N PRO A 142 9.07 12.12 -12.52
CA PRO A 142 10.37 12.71 -12.24
C PRO A 142 10.15 14.21 -12.06
N HIS A 143 10.30 14.70 -10.83
CA HIS A 143 10.38 16.13 -10.57
C HIS A 143 11.69 16.61 -11.23
N VAL A 144 11.60 17.10 -12.46
CA VAL A 144 12.65 17.93 -13.03
C VAL A 144 12.67 19.20 -12.19
N THR A 145 13.60 19.26 -11.24
CA THR A 145 13.91 20.49 -10.53
C THR A 145 14.74 21.32 -11.50
N VAL A 146 14.11 22.26 -12.20
CA VAL A 146 14.83 23.28 -12.96
C VAL A 146 15.44 24.24 -11.95
N THR A 147 16.72 24.09 -11.66
CA THR A 147 17.51 25.14 -11.02
C THR A 147 17.84 26.18 -12.07
N VAL A 148 17.18 27.34 -12.02
CA VAL A 148 17.58 28.51 -12.80
C VAL A 148 18.82 29.08 -12.14
N SER A 149 19.98 28.89 -12.77
CA SER A 149 21.21 29.61 -12.42
C SER A 149 21.23 30.89 -13.23
N GLU A 150 21.14 32.03 -12.55
CA GLU A 150 21.38 33.35 -13.14
C GLU A 150 22.84 33.42 -13.60
N VAL A 151 23.06 33.60 -14.90
CA VAL A 151 24.33 34.05 -15.48
C VAL A 151 24.02 35.24 -16.37
N ASP A 152 24.53 36.38 -15.93
CA ASP A 152 24.66 37.64 -16.68
C ASP A 152 25.56 37.48 -17.93
N ASP A 153 25.46 38.49 -18.79
CA ASP A 153 26.25 38.82 -19.98
C ASP A 153 25.88 38.18 -21.34
N ASP A 154 25.22 39.03 -22.14
CA ASP A 154 25.56 39.35 -23.53
C ASP A 154 25.43 38.28 -24.61
N ALA A 155 24.24 38.21 -25.22
CA ALA A 155 24.10 38.07 -26.69
C ALA A 155 22.63 38.29 -27.13
N GLU A 156 22.44 39.26 -28.02
CA GLU A 156 21.26 39.40 -28.88
C GLU A 156 20.93 38.08 -29.60
N GLU A 157 19.67 37.66 -29.58
CA GLU A 157 18.83 37.38 -30.77
C GLU A 157 17.60 36.52 -30.40
N ASN A 158 16.44 36.94 -30.93
CA ASN A 158 15.17 36.21 -31.05
C ASN A 158 14.36 35.90 -29.77
N LEU A 159 13.57 36.89 -29.37
CA LEU A 159 12.46 36.75 -28.43
C LEU A 159 11.12 36.60 -29.20
N ALA A 160 10.87 35.43 -29.77
CA ALA A 160 9.55 35.06 -30.31
C ALA A 160 9.40 33.54 -30.31
N ASP A 161 8.84 32.97 -29.24
CA ASP A 161 8.05 31.73 -29.19
C ASP A 161 8.04 31.16 -27.75
N TYR A 162 7.40 31.90 -26.84
CA TYR A 162 6.96 31.35 -25.55
C TYR A 162 5.45 31.08 -25.65
N GLN A 163 5.07 29.98 -26.30
CA GLN A 163 3.76 29.37 -26.14
C GLN A 163 3.93 28.07 -25.34
N VAL A 164 3.50 28.15 -24.08
CA VAL A 164 3.52 27.06 -23.12
C VAL A 164 2.57 25.96 -23.59
N PHE A 165 3.12 24.84 -24.05
CA PHE A 165 2.40 23.60 -24.34
C PHE A 165 1.90 22.96 -23.03
N PHE A 166 0.76 23.44 -22.52
CA PHE A 166 -0.10 22.67 -21.61
C PHE A 166 -1.08 21.83 -22.45
N ALA A 167 -0.61 20.72 -23.01
CA ALA A 167 -1.50 19.75 -23.66
C ALA A 167 -0.79 18.41 -23.86
N PHE A 168 -0.78 17.54 -22.84
CA PHE A 168 -0.58 16.09 -23.09
C PHE A 168 -1.30 15.25 -22.02
N ASN A 169 -2.49 14.79 -22.41
CA ASN A 169 -3.12 13.48 -22.15
C ASN A 169 -4.61 13.59 -21.82
N LEU A 170 -5.37 13.95 -22.85
CA LEU A 170 -6.74 13.50 -23.05
C LEU A 170 -6.79 12.99 -24.50
N PHE A 171 -7.23 11.73 -24.65
CA PHE A 171 -7.50 10.98 -25.89
C PHE A 171 -6.36 10.21 -26.58
N TYR A 172 -6.51 8.88 -26.56
CA TYR A 172 -6.27 7.82 -27.56
C TYR A 172 -5.99 6.55 -26.72
N GLN A 173 -6.87 5.55 -26.58
CA GLN A 173 -7.85 4.95 -27.47
C GLN A 173 -8.95 4.27 -26.64
#